data_AF-A0A816CM53-F1
#
_entry.id   AF-A0A816CM53-F1
#
_cell.length_a   1.000
_cell.length_b   1.000
_cell.length_c   1.000
_cell.angle_alpha   90.00
_cell.angle_beta   90.00
_cell.angle_gamma   90.00
#
_symmetry.space_group_name_H-M   'P 1'
#
loop_
_entity.id
_entity.type
_entity.pdbx_description
1 polymer ?
#
loop_
_entity_poly.entity_id
_entity_poly.type
_entity_poly.pdbx_seq_one_letter_code
_entity_poly.pdbx_strand_id
1 'polypeptide(L)'
;MIFFLIFFIQIIITILQCLGVANLGCGFTLMIKLFTSGGSKIVVGLIVMIVTACFAMLALADGLLMIKVHRLYRLSGASLEQAQQEFQSAFVNNETVRGAAREVATAGINDALRPTDNQQRPIY
;
A
#
# COMPACT_ATOMS: atom_id res chain seq x y z
N MET A 1 -0.05 -0.43 4.02
CA MET A 1 -0.40 -0.02 2.64
C MET A 1 0.67 -0.40 1.61
N ILE A 2 1.95 -0.05 1.81
CA ILE A 2 3.05 -0.40 0.88
C ILE A 2 3.24 -1.92 0.68
N PHE A 3 3.08 -2.72 1.74
CA PHE A 3 3.14 -4.19 1.68
C PHE A 3 2.17 -4.76 0.64
N PHE A 4 0.91 -4.31 0.66
CA PHE A 4 -0.10 -4.76 -0.31
C PHE A 4 0.23 -4.36 -1.73
N LEU A 5 0.79 -3.16 -1.94
CA LEU A 5 1.19 -2.71 -3.28
C LEU A 5 2.29 -3.61 -3.85
N ILE A 6 3.35 -3.85 -3.06
CA ILE A 6 4.48 -4.70 -3.48
C ILE A 6 4.00 -6.14 -3.68
N PHE A 7 3.19 -6.65 -2.77
CA PHE A 7 2.64 -8.00 -2.86
C PHE A 7 1.66 -8.17 -4.04
N PHE A 8 0.89 -7.14 -4.37
CA PHE A 8 0.01 -7.14 -5.54
C PHE A 8 0.81 -7.15 -6.85
N ILE A 9 1.88 -6.35 -6.95
CA ILE A 9 2.80 -6.39 -8.08
C ILE A 9 3.48 -7.78 -8.16
N GLN A 10 3.89 -8.34 -7.02
CA GLN A 10 4.45 -9.70 -6.95
C GLN A 10 3.48 -10.74 -7.52
N ILE A 11 2.19 -10.69 -7.16
CA ILE A 11 1.16 -11.59 -7.73
C ILE A 11 1.10 -11.46 -9.25
N ILE A 12 1.10 -10.23 -9.79
CA ILE A 12 1.09 -10.00 -11.24
C ILE A 12 2.33 -10.65 -11.89
N ILE A 13 3.52 -10.45 -11.30
CA ILE A 13 4.77 -11.04 -11.82
C ILE A 13 4.71 -12.58 -11.75
N THR A 14 4.24 -13.16 -10.65
CA THR A 14 4.09 -14.62 -10.50
C THR A 14 3.14 -15.19 -11.55
N ILE A 15 2.04 -14.49 -11.87
CA ILE A 15 1.10 -14.88 -12.94
C ILE A 15 1.77 -14.80 -14.32
N LEU A 16 2.51 -13.73 -14.61
CA LEU A 16 3.24 -13.60 -15.88
C LEU A 16 4.29 -14.69 -16.05
N GLN A 17 4.99 -15.06 -14.97
CA GLN A 17 5.98 -16.13 -14.96
C GLN A 17 5.34 -17.52 -15.11
N CYS A 18 4.16 -17.72 -14.51
CA CYS A 18 3.34 -18.93 -14.68
C CYS A 18 2.84 -19.08 -16.13
N LEU A 19 2.42 -18.00 -16.78
CA LEU A 19 2.03 -18.01 -18.20
C LEU A 19 3.24 -18.19 -19.13
N GLY A 20 4.39 -17.62 -18.76
CA GLY A 20 5.62 -17.66 -19.58
C GLY A 20 5.62 -16.62 -20.70
N VAL A 21 4.93 -15.49 -20.51
CA VAL A 21 4.86 -14.39 -21.48
C VAL A 21 6.27 -13.82 -21.74
N ALA A 22 6.59 -13.51 -22.99
CA ALA A 22 7.87 -12.92 -23.43
C ALA A 22 9.14 -13.73 -23.07
N ASN A 23 9.04 -15.05 -22.92
CA ASN A 23 10.14 -15.92 -22.47
C ASN A 23 10.69 -15.55 -21.07
N LEU A 24 9.93 -14.81 -20.26
CA LEU A 24 10.36 -14.36 -18.94
C LEU A 24 10.30 -15.47 -17.87
N GLY A 25 10.15 -16.73 -18.26
CA GLY A 25 10.15 -17.84 -17.31
C GLY A 25 9.77 -19.21 -17.89
N CYS A 26 9.61 -20.15 -16.97
CA CYS A 26 9.30 -21.57 -17.21
C CYS A 26 7.79 -21.87 -17.13
N GLY A 27 6.98 -20.96 -17.68
CA GLY A 27 5.53 -21.07 -17.70
C GLY A 27 4.96 -22.01 -18.77
N PHE A 28 3.64 -21.99 -18.90
CA PHE A 28 2.88 -22.83 -19.84
C PHE A 28 3.38 -22.74 -21.29
N THR A 29 3.75 -21.54 -21.78
CA THR A 29 4.25 -21.40 -23.15
C THR A 29 5.55 -22.17 -23.39
N LEU A 30 6.49 -22.15 -22.43
CA LEU A 30 7.76 -22.89 -22.55
C LEU A 30 7.52 -24.40 -22.48
N MET A 31 6.66 -24.83 -21.56
CA MET A 31 6.24 -26.22 -21.42
C MET A 31 5.72 -26.76 -22.77
N ILE A 32 4.74 -26.07 -23.38
CA ILE A 32 4.14 -26.47 -24.67
C ILE A 32 5.22 -26.52 -25.76
N LYS A 33 6.09 -25.51 -25.86
CA LYS A 33 7.15 -25.46 -26.88
C LYS A 33 8.13 -26.63 -26.78
N LEU A 34 8.45 -27.07 -25.56
CA LEU A 34 9.34 -28.21 -25.32
C LEU A 34 8.70 -29.54 -25.73
N PHE A 35 7.40 -29.72 -25.45
CA PHE A 35 6.67 -30.91 -25.88
C PHE A 35 6.43 -30.95 -27.40
N THR A 36 6.13 -29.81 -28.03
CA THR A 36 5.92 -29.73 -29.49
C THR A 36 7.20 -29.96 -30.30
N SER A 37 8.37 -29.55 -29.78
CA SER A 37 9.64 -29.70 -30.53
C SER A 37 10.11 -31.15 -30.67
N GLY A 38 9.60 -32.08 -29.85
CA GLY A 38 9.93 -33.51 -29.92
C GLY A 38 11.39 -33.88 -29.64
N GLY A 39 11.65 -35.17 -29.43
CA GLY A 39 13.01 -35.73 -29.30
C GLY A 39 13.67 -35.56 -27.93
N SER A 40 14.98 -35.28 -27.90
CA SER A 40 15.82 -35.27 -26.69
C SER A 40 15.39 -34.25 -25.61
N LYS A 41 14.52 -33.30 -25.94
CA LYS A 41 14.05 -32.24 -25.02
C LYS A 41 12.86 -32.63 -24.15
N ILE A 42 12.33 -33.84 -24.29
CA ILE A 42 11.20 -34.36 -23.49
C ILE A 42 11.52 -34.36 -21.98
N VAL A 43 12.75 -34.73 -21.61
CA VAL A 43 13.19 -34.72 -20.20
C VAL A 43 13.14 -33.30 -19.62
N VAL A 44 13.59 -32.30 -20.39
CA VAL A 44 13.53 -30.88 -19.99
C VAL A 44 12.08 -30.41 -19.89
N GLY A 45 11.21 -30.85 -20.80
CA GLY A 45 9.77 -30.56 -20.75
C GLY A 45 9.10 -31.07 -19.48
N LEU A 46 9.47 -32.26 -19.00
CA LEU A 46 8.92 -32.85 -17.78
C LEU A 46 9.35 -32.10 -16.51
N ILE A 47 10.60 -31.63 -16.46
CA ILE A 47 11.08 -30.77 -15.36
C ILE A 47 10.32 -29.44 -15.38
N VAL A 48 10.18 -28.82 -16.55
CA VAL A 48 9.45 -27.55 -16.69
C VAL A 48 7.99 -27.70 -16.28
N MET A 49 7.33 -28.80 -16.61
CA MET A 49 5.96 -29.09 -16.18
C MET A 49 5.79 -29.04 -14.65
N ILE A 50 6.71 -29.65 -13.90
CA ILE A 50 6.69 -29.63 -12.42
C ILE A 50 6.86 -28.19 -11.92
N VAL A 51 7.80 -27.45 -12.50
CA VAL A 51 8.05 -26.05 -12.13
C VAL A 51 6.84 -25.16 -12.44
N THR A 52 6.21 -25.31 -13.62
CA THR A 52 4.97 -24.60 -13.98
C THR A 52 3.85 -24.90 -12.99
N ALA A 53 3.71 -26.16 -12.54
CA ALA A 53 2.72 -26.53 -11.53
C ALA A 53 3.00 -25.86 -10.17
N CYS A 54 4.26 -25.76 -9.76
CA CYS A 54 4.65 -25.00 -8.56
C CYS A 54 4.30 -23.52 -8.68
N PHE A 55 4.59 -22.87 -9.82
CA PHE A 55 4.21 -21.47 -10.06
C PHE A 55 2.70 -21.25 -10.02
N ALA A 56 1.91 -22.18 -10.55
CA ALA A 56 0.45 -22.13 -10.46
C ALA A 56 -0.03 -22.23 -8.99
N MET A 57 0.57 -23.12 -8.21
CA MET A 57 0.25 -23.27 -6.79
C MET A 57 0.64 -22.04 -5.97
N LEU A 58 1.80 -21.43 -6.27
CA LEU A 58 2.24 -20.17 -5.66
C LEU A 58 1.29 -19.02 -5.99
N ALA A 59 0.88 -18.86 -7.26
CA ALA A 59 -0.07 -17.83 -7.65
C ALA A 59 -1.42 -17.94 -6.90
N LEU A 60 -1.89 -19.18 -6.69
CA LEU A 60 -3.08 -19.43 -5.88
C LEU A 60 -2.86 -19.10 -4.40
N ALA A 61 -1.74 -19.55 -3.82
CA ALA A 61 -1.40 -19.27 -2.43
C ALA A 61 -1.27 -17.77 -2.16
N ASP A 62 -0.63 -17.03 -3.07
CA ASP A 62 -0.48 -15.58 -2.97
C ASP A 62 -1.84 -14.87 -3.05
N GLY A 63 -2.74 -15.31 -3.95
CA GLY A 63 -4.10 -14.80 -4.04
C GLY A 63 -4.91 -15.03 -2.75
N LEU A 64 -4.82 -16.23 -2.16
CA LEU A 64 -5.48 -16.53 -0.88
C LEU A 64 -4.90 -15.70 0.28
N LEU A 65 -3.58 -15.52 0.29
CA LEU A 65 -2.90 -14.70 1.29
C LEU A 65 -3.33 -13.23 1.17
N MET A 66 -3.46 -12.70 -0.05
CA MET A 66 -3.94 -11.34 -0.29
C MET A 66 -5.33 -11.13 0.31
N ILE A 67 -6.27 -12.06 0.06
CA ILE A 67 -7.64 -11.99 0.61
C ILE A 67 -7.60 -12.05 2.13
N LYS A 68 -6.78 -12.94 2.72
CA LYS A 68 -6.64 -13.07 4.17
C LYS A 68 -6.09 -11.80 4.82
N VAL A 69 -4.97 -11.28 4.32
CA VAL A 69 -4.33 -10.08 4.89
C VAL A 69 -5.25 -8.87 4.68
N HIS A 70 -5.89 -8.73 3.52
CA HIS A 70 -6.84 -7.65 3.29
C HIS A 70 -8.03 -7.71 4.24
N ARG A 71 -8.57 -8.91 4.50
CA ARG A 71 -9.65 -9.12 5.47
C ARG A 71 -9.19 -8.83 6.90
N LEU A 72 -7.98 -9.24 7.28
CA LEU A 72 -7.39 -8.93 8.58
C LEU A 72 -7.18 -7.42 8.76
N TYR A 73 -6.71 -6.73 7.72
CA TYR A 73 -6.52 -5.28 7.72
C TYR A 73 -7.86 -4.54 7.80
N ARG A 74 -8.89 -5.05 7.13
CA ARG A 74 -10.25 -4.50 7.16
C ARG A 74 -10.94 -4.74 8.51
N LEU A 75 -10.70 -5.88 9.15
CA LEU A 75 -11.24 -6.21 10.47
C LEU A 75 -10.46 -5.52 11.60
N SER A 76 -9.17 -5.21 11.40
CA SER A 76 -8.33 -4.45 12.33
C SER A 76 -8.62 -2.94 12.30
N GLY A 77 -9.89 -2.56 12.15
CA GLY A 77 -10.38 -1.18 12.21
C GLY A 77 -9.96 -0.39 13.46
N ALA A 78 -9.38 -1.06 14.48
CA ALA A 78 -8.69 -0.44 15.60
C ALA A 78 -7.48 0.43 15.21
N SER A 79 -6.88 0.24 14.03
CA SER A 79 -5.67 0.98 13.63
C SER A 79 -5.90 2.47 13.35
N LEU A 80 -7.11 2.92 12.99
CA LEU A 80 -7.39 4.34 12.78
C LEU A 80 -7.65 5.05 14.11
N GLU A 81 -8.38 4.40 15.04
CA GLU A 81 -8.55 4.86 16.42
C GLU A 81 -7.24 4.84 17.21
N GLN A 82 -6.39 3.82 17.01
CA GLN A 82 -5.09 3.69 17.65
C GLN A 82 -4.03 4.60 17.00
N ALA A 83 -4.07 4.82 15.68
CA ALA A 83 -3.27 5.87 15.03
C ALA A 83 -3.77 7.27 15.39
N GLN A 84 -5.06 7.46 15.63
CA GLN A 84 -5.60 8.70 16.21
C GLN A 84 -5.14 8.85 17.65
N GLN A 85 -5.11 7.81 18.48
CA GLN A 85 -4.56 7.86 19.83
C GLN A 85 -3.06 8.14 19.84
N GLU A 86 -2.28 7.55 18.93
CA GLU A 86 -0.86 7.85 18.78
C GLU A 86 -0.63 9.26 18.21
N PHE A 87 -1.47 9.74 17.30
CA PHE A 87 -1.40 11.12 16.79
C PHE A 87 -1.80 12.15 17.84
N GLN A 88 -2.86 11.89 18.61
CA GLN A 88 -3.26 12.71 19.76
C GLN A 88 -2.15 12.70 20.81
N SER A 89 -1.58 11.54 21.12
CA SER A 89 -0.42 11.44 22.00
C SER A 89 0.79 12.25 21.48
N ALA A 90 1.10 12.14 20.19
CA ALA A 90 2.27 12.76 19.57
C ALA A 90 2.14 14.27 19.33
N PHE A 91 0.92 14.80 19.17
CA PHE A 91 0.68 16.23 18.88
C PHE A 91 0.00 16.98 20.03
N VAL A 92 -0.98 16.39 20.73
CA VAL A 92 -1.68 17.06 21.85
C VAL A 92 -0.81 17.12 23.10
N ASN A 93 0.08 16.14 23.32
CA ASN A 93 1.02 16.17 24.45
C ASN A 93 2.35 16.88 24.14
N ASN A 94 2.59 17.30 22.90
CA ASN A 94 3.85 17.92 22.50
C ASN A 94 3.90 19.40 22.93
N GLU A 95 4.83 19.73 23.82
CA GLU A 95 5.03 21.09 24.35
C GLU A 95 5.27 22.13 23.25
N THR A 96 5.88 21.74 22.13
CA THR A 96 6.15 22.63 20.98
C THR A 96 4.85 23.03 20.27
N VAL A 97 3.96 22.06 20.04
CA VAL A 97 2.65 22.30 19.40
C VAL A 97 1.76 23.10 20.34
N ARG A 98 1.79 22.80 21.65
CA ARG A 98 1.09 23.58 22.68
C ARG A 98 1.63 25.00 22.80
N GLY A 99 2.94 25.19 22.63
CA GLY A 99 3.60 26.50 22.62
C GLY A 99 3.13 27.36 21.44
N ALA A 100 3.21 26.82 20.23
CA ALA A 100 2.76 27.51 19.01
C ALA A 100 1.26 27.81 19.04
N ALA A 101 0.43 26.87 19.51
CA ALA A 101 -1.01 27.09 19.65
C ALA A 101 -1.35 28.18 20.67
N ARG A 102 -0.60 28.27 21.79
CA ARG A 102 -0.76 29.35 22.78
C ARG A 102 -0.33 30.70 22.23
N GLU A 103 0.73 30.74 21.45
CA GLU A 103 1.22 31.97 20.81
C GLU A 103 0.21 32.51 19.80
N VAL A 104 -0.36 31.64 18.95
CA VAL A 104 -1.43 32.01 18.00
C VAL A 104 -2.72 32.40 18.72
N ALA A 105 -3.10 31.70 19.79
CA ALA A 105 -4.27 32.06 20.59
C ALA A 105 -4.11 33.44 21.23
N THR A 106 -2.89 33.76 21.71
CA THR A 106 -2.58 35.06 22.30
C THR A 106 -2.57 36.16 21.23
N ALA A 107 -2.06 35.87 20.03
CA ALA A 107 -2.14 36.78 18.89
C ALA A 107 -3.59 37.07 18.47
N GLY A 108 -4.44 36.04 18.41
CA GLY A 108 -5.87 36.18 18.09
C GLY A 108 -6.69 36.89 19.18
N ILE A 109 -6.37 36.67 20.47
CA ILE A 109 -6.99 37.40 21.57
C ILE A 109 -6.59 38.87 21.54
N ASN A 110 -5.33 39.19 21.26
CA ASN A 110 -4.87 40.57 21.13
C ASN A 110 -5.51 41.30 19.94
N ASP A 111 -5.80 40.57 18.86
CA ASP A 111 -6.53 41.10 17.70
C ASP A 111 -8.03 41.29 18.00
N ALA A 112 -8.64 40.36 18.75
CA ALA A 112 -10.04 40.46 19.18
C ALA A 112 -10.28 41.52 20.28
N LEU A 113 -9.27 41.80 21.10
CA LEU A 113 -9.30 42.86 22.11
C LEU A 113 -8.84 44.22 21.56
N ARG A 114 -8.50 44.31 20.27
CA ARG A 114 -8.15 45.58 19.62
C ARG A 114 -9.40 46.46 19.59
N PRO A 115 -9.46 47.57 20.35
CA PRO A 115 -10.67 48.36 20.45
C PRO A 115 -11.01 48.97 19.09
N THR A 116 -12.23 48.73 18.61
CA THR A 116 -12.80 49.33 17.40
C THR A 116 -13.14 50.80 17.66
N ASP A 117 -12.15 51.63 18.00
CA ASP A 117 -12.37 53.05 18.22
C ASP A 117 -11.81 53.88 17.07
N ASN A 118 -12.71 54.66 16.47
CA ASN A 118 -12.51 55.79 15.57
C ASN A 118 -12.17 55.50 14.09
N GLN A 119 -13.23 55.40 13.27
CA GLN A 119 -13.20 56.03 11.94
C GLN A 119 -14.14 57.24 11.93
N GLN A 120 -13.49 58.41 11.86
CA GLN A 120 -14.03 59.76 11.74
C GLN A 120 -15.25 59.89 10.82
N ARG A 121 -16.23 60.67 11.29
CA ARG A 121 -17.30 61.28 10.48
C ARG A 121 -16.71 62.30 9.49
N PRO A 122 -17.18 62.36 8.24
CA PRO A 122 -16.76 63.40 7.30
C PRO A 122 -17.36 64.75 7.71
N ILE A 123 -16.50 65.75 7.89
CA ILE A 123 -16.87 67.15 8.15
C ILE A 123 -17.18 67.79 6.78
N TYR A 124 -18.36 68.40 6.67
CA TYR A 124 -18.80 69.25 5.55
C TYR A 124 -18.01 70.56 5.47
#